data_AF-A0A848VH43-F1
#
_entry.id   AF-A0A848VH43-F1
#
_cell.length_a   1.000
_cell.length_b   1.000
_cell.length_c   1.000
_cell.angle_alpha   90.00
_cell.angle_beta   90.00
_cell.angle_gamma   90.00
#
_symmetry.space_group_name_H-M   'P 1'
#
loop_
_entity.id
_entity.type
_entity.pdbx_description
1 polymer ?
#
loop_
_entity_poly.entity_id
_entity_poly.type
_entity_poly.pdbx_seq_one_letter_code
_entity_poly.pdbx_strand_id
1 'polypeptide(L)'
;MLESLTSWIADLPTAGRVVAIIVLALVGHLLARGVQHLGDRFLNPHRVSSGQIRSYPRLATVATLVVSTFTFAVYFGAVGLLLQEAGISLETYVASATVIGLAVGFGLQGLVQDVVTGLTLIFSDTLNVGEMVDLSGNTGRVDRIGLRFTTLINLLDQQVHIPNRNIIQIGRYRNGYVRAYLDVTISDKTDADAVLAAVKPVAEGMHAAFPAIVLTEPEFMGVQKTGEGGWNYLRIKFRLWPGQGPLIEGGFRDRVLARLKQLDPDYALWMMTVTYRSQ
;
A
#
# COMPACT_ATOMS: atom_id res chain seq x y z
N MET A 1 -30.40 -37.25 2.09
CA MET A 1 -31.17 -36.42 1.13
C MET A 1 -30.47 -36.30 -0.22
N LEU A 2 -29.18 -35.96 -0.25
CA LEU A 2 -28.42 -35.93 -1.52
C LEU A 2 -28.21 -37.33 -2.12
N GLU A 3 -27.82 -38.33 -1.31
CA GLU A 3 -27.61 -39.71 -1.80
C GLU A 3 -28.90 -40.38 -2.33
N SER A 4 -30.04 -40.11 -1.68
CA SER A 4 -31.35 -40.59 -2.12
C SER A 4 -31.82 -39.93 -3.42
N LEU A 5 -31.41 -38.68 -3.67
CA LEU A 5 -31.69 -37.98 -4.92
C LEU A 5 -30.82 -38.52 -6.06
N THR A 6 -29.54 -38.79 -5.78
CA THR A 6 -28.63 -39.34 -6.79
C THR A 6 -29.00 -40.75 -7.22
N SER A 7 -29.42 -41.61 -6.28
CA SER A 7 -29.87 -42.96 -6.61
C SER A 7 -31.15 -42.93 -7.45
N TRP A 8 -32.10 -42.06 -7.10
CA TRP A 8 -33.36 -41.92 -7.82
C TRP A 8 -33.16 -41.41 -9.26
N ILE A 9 -32.23 -40.48 -9.47
CA ILE A 9 -31.86 -40.01 -10.82
C ILE A 9 -31.11 -41.11 -11.59
N ALA A 10 -30.27 -41.89 -10.92
CA ALA A 10 -29.57 -43.02 -11.54
C ALA A 10 -30.54 -44.12 -12.01
N ASP A 11 -31.68 -44.31 -11.36
CA ASP A 11 -32.66 -45.32 -11.80
C ASP A 11 -33.50 -44.89 -13.02
N LEU A 12 -33.38 -43.63 -13.46
CA LEU A 12 -34.09 -43.14 -14.66
C LEU A 12 -33.47 -43.69 -15.95
N PRO A 13 -34.29 -43.92 -17.00
CA PRO A 13 -33.78 -44.16 -18.34
C PRO A 13 -32.95 -42.96 -18.82
N THR A 14 -32.04 -43.19 -19.79
CA THR A 14 -31.14 -42.15 -20.35
C THR A 14 -31.87 -40.86 -20.70
N ALA A 15 -33.05 -40.96 -21.32
CA ALA A 15 -33.88 -39.80 -21.65
C ALA A 15 -34.35 -39.02 -20.39
N GLY A 16 -34.71 -39.73 -19.32
CA GLY A 16 -35.09 -39.12 -18.04
C GLY A 16 -33.93 -38.43 -17.35
N ARG A 17 -32.72 -39.01 -17.41
CA ARG A 17 -31.50 -38.39 -16.87
C ARG A 17 -31.12 -37.12 -17.62
N VAL A 18 -31.17 -37.15 -18.95
CA VAL A 18 -30.93 -35.97 -19.80
C VAL A 18 -31.91 -34.84 -19.46
N VAL A 19 -33.20 -35.15 -19.32
CA VAL A 19 -34.21 -34.16 -18.89
C VAL A 19 -33.89 -33.63 -17.49
N ALA A 20 -33.53 -34.48 -16.54
CA ALA A 20 -33.16 -34.06 -15.19
C ALA A 20 -31.95 -33.11 -15.19
N ILE A 21 -30.91 -33.39 -15.98
CA ILE A 21 -29.73 -32.53 -16.11
C ILE A 21 -30.12 -31.16 -16.69
N ILE A 22 -30.95 -31.13 -17.74
CA ILE A 22 -31.41 -29.88 -18.35
C ILE A 22 -32.25 -29.07 -17.35
N VAL A 23 -33.16 -29.72 -16.62
CA VAL A 23 -33.97 -29.06 -15.59
C VAL A 23 -33.08 -28.49 -14.48
N LEU A 24 -32.09 -29.25 -14.01
CA LEU A 24 -31.17 -28.79 -12.98
C LEU A 24 -30.34 -27.59 -13.45
N ALA A 25 -29.83 -27.63 -14.68
CA ALA A 25 -29.10 -26.52 -15.29
C ALA A 25 -29.98 -25.27 -15.44
N LEU A 26 -31.24 -25.46 -15.86
CA LEU A 26 -32.22 -24.37 -15.98
C LEU A 26 -32.54 -23.77 -14.62
N VAL A 27 -32.79 -24.59 -13.60
CA VAL A 27 -33.02 -24.13 -12.22
C VAL A 27 -31.81 -23.36 -11.72
N GLY A 28 -30.60 -23.87 -11.91
CA GLY A 28 -29.37 -23.16 -11.54
C GLY A 28 -29.23 -21.81 -12.24
N HIS A 29 -29.52 -21.73 -13.54
CA HIS A 29 -29.52 -20.48 -14.32
C HIS A 29 -30.58 -19.49 -13.84
N LEU A 30 -31.80 -19.96 -13.56
CA LEU A 30 -32.89 -19.14 -13.03
C LEU A 30 -32.56 -18.60 -11.63
N LEU A 31 -31.95 -19.42 -10.77
CA LEU A 31 -31.47 -18.98 -9.45
C LEU A 31 -30.38 -17.91 -9.61
N ALA A 32 -29.41 -18.13 -10.49
CA ALA A 32 -28.34 -17.16 -10.76
C ALA A 32 -28.90 -15.81 -11.26
N ARG A 33 -29.86 -15.85 -12.19
CA ARG A 33 -30.57 -14.64 -12.66
C ARG A 33 -31.45 -14.01 -11.58
N GLY A 34 -32.09 -14.82 -10.73
CA GLY A 34 -32.87 -14.33 -9.60
C GLY A 34 -32.00 -13.55 -8.61
N VAL A 35 -30.83 -14.08 -8.27
CA VAL A 35 -29.82 -13.38 -7.44
C VAL A 35 -29.38 -12.08 -8.09
N GLN A 36 -29.10 -12.08 -9.40
CA GLN A 36 -28.73 -10.86 -10.11
C GLN A 36 -29.84 -9.82 -10.12
N HIS A 37 -31.07 -10.23 -10.43
CA HIS A 37 -32.22 -9.32 -10.50
C HIS A 37 -32.56 -8.71 -9.13
N LEU A 38 -32.44 -9.51 -8.07
CA LEU A 38 -32.62 -9.06 -6.70
C LEU A 38 -31.48 -8.11 -6.29
N GLY A 39 -30.24 -8.47 -6.63
CA GLY A 39 -29.05 -7.66 -6.42
C GLY A 39 -29.16 -6.29 -7.10
N ASP A 40 -29.58 -6.26 -8.37
CA ASP A 40 -29.78 -5.01 -9.10
C ASP A 40 -30.89 -4.15 -8.51
N ARG A 41 -31.97 -4.76 -8.00
CA ARG A 41 -33.03 -4.02 -7.28
C ARG A 41 -32.55 -3.36 -5.99
N PHE A 42 -31.69 -4.04 -5.23
CA PHE A 42 -31.17 -3.51 -3.96
C PHE A 42 -29.98 -2.57 -4.14
N LEU A 43 -29.11 -2.82 -5.13
CA LEU A 43 -27.91 -2.03 -5.40
C LEU A 43 -28.19 -0.81 -6.29
N ASN A 44 -29.24 -0.84 -7.11
CA ASN A 44 -29.72 0.29 -7.90
C ASN A 44 -31.18 0.62 -7.54
N PRO A 45 -31.46 1.18 -6.35
CA PRO A 45 -32.77 1.76 -6.13
C PRO A 45 -32.97 2.89 -7.15
N HIS A 46 -34.15 2.90 -7.77
CA HIS A 46 -34.50 3.84 -8.84
C HIS A 46 -34.13 5.28 -8.49
N ARG A 47 -33.59 5.98 -9.50
CA ARG A 47 -33.43 7.43 -9.58
C ARG A 47 -34.79 8.11 -9.30
N VAL A 48 -35.07 8.46 -8.05
CA VAL A 48 -36.16 9.38 -7.69
C VAL A 48 -35.61 10.39 -6.69
N SER A 49 -35.44 11.62 -7.21
CA SER A 49 -35.48 12.91 -6.51
C SER A 49 -34.98 12.97 -5.07
N SER A 50 -33.68 13.15 -4.89
CA SER A 50 -33.02 14.07 -3.92
C SER A 50 -31.53 13.73 -3.86
N GLY A 51 -30.67 14.75 -3.83
CA GLY A 51 -29.22 14.61 -3.97
C GLY A 51 -28.60 13.68 -2.91
N GLN A 52 -27.59 12.93 -3.34
CA GLN A 52 -26.74 12.03 -2.54
C GLN A 52 -27.32 10.64 -2.21
N ILE A 53 -27.55 9.81 -3.23
CA ILE A 53 -27.42 8.36 -3.06
C ILE A 53 -26.22 7.90 -3.88
N ARG A 54 -25.16 7.50 -3.16
CA ARG A 54 -23.91 6.98 -3.71
C ARG A 54 -24.22 5.60 -4.32
N SER A 55 -24.58 5.56 -5.61
CA SER A 55 -24.53 4.30 -6.37
C SER A 55 -23.08 3.79 -6.31
N TYR A 56 -22.88 2.52 -5.95
CA TYR A 56 -21.57 1.85 -6.00
C TYR A 56 -21.47 1.05 -7.31
N PRO A 57 -21.13 1.68 -8.45
CA PRO A 57 -21.26 1.04 -9.76
C PRO A 57 -20.34 -0.19 -9.87
N ARG A 58 -19.23 -0.15 -9.10
CA ARG A 58 -18.24 -1.23 -9.00
C ARG A 58 -18.81 -2.50 -8.38
N LEU A 59 -19.71 -2.40 -7.39
CA LEU A 59 -20.30 -3.58 -6.75
C LEU A 59 -21.25 -4.30 -7.71
N ALA A 60 -22.02 -3.56 -8.50
CA ALA A 60 -22.89 -4.13 -9.53
C ALA A 60 -22.10 -4.88 -10.61
N THR A 61 -20.96 -4.32 -11.05
CA THR A 61 -20.06 -5.01 -11.99
C THR A 61 -19.48 -6.29 -11.40
N VAL A 62 -19.01 -6.26 -10.14
CA VAL A 62 -18.48 -7.46 -9.46
C VAL A 62 -19.57 -8.52 -9.30
N ALA A 63 -20.78 -8.14 -8.87
CA ALA A 63 -21.89 -9.06 -8.74
C ALA A 63 -22.25 -9.73 -10.08
N THR A 64 -22.27 -8.94 -11.16
CA THR A 64 -22.49 -9.45 -12.52
C THR A 64 -21.42 -10.47 -12.93
N LEU A 65 -20.14 -10.19 -12.64
CA LEU A 65 -19.05 -11.12 -12.94
C LEU A 65 -19.18 -12.42 -12.14
N VAL A 66 -19.49 -12.35 -10.84
CA VAL A 66 -19.68 -13.53 -9.99
C VAL A 66 -20.84 -14.40 -10.49
N VAL A 67 -21.98 -13.78 -10.81
CA VAL A 67 -23.14 -14.50 -11.38
C VAL A 67 -22.76 -15.13 -12.71
N SER A 68 -22.09 -14.40 -13.60
CA SER A 68 -21.66 -14.93 -14.90
C SER A 68 -20.72 -16.12 -14.76
N THR A 69 -19.76 -16.06 -13.83
CA THR A 69 -18.84 -17.20 -13.56
C THR A 69 -19.58 -18.39 -12.98
N PHE A 70 -20.54 -18.17 -12.07
CA PHE A 70 -21.37 -19.23 -11.52
C PHE A 70 -22.24 -19.89 -12.60
N THR A 71 -22.91 -19.08 -13.44
CA THR A 71 -23.71 -19.57 -14.58
C THR A 71 -22.84 -20.38 -15.55
N PHE A 72 -21.63 -19.92 -15.86
CA PHE A 72 -20.67 -20.69 -16.65
C PHE A 72 -20.35 -22.04 -16.01
N ALA A 73 -20.08 -22.09 -14.70
CA ALA A 73 -19.81 -23.34 -13.98
C ALA A 73 -21.00 -24.32 -14.01
N VAL A 74 -22.23 -23.82 -13.86
CA VAL A 74 -23.46 -24.63 -13.96
C VAL A 74 -23.58 -25.26 -15.35
N TYR A 75 -23.41 -24.47 -16.42
CA TYR A 75 -23.48 -24.99 -17.79
C TYR A 75 -22.33 -25.93 -18.12
N PHE A 76 -21.12 -25.62 -17.67
CA PHE A 76 -19.95 -26.49 -17.81
C PHE A 76 -20.21 -27.87 -17.17
N GLY A 77 -20.73 -27.90 -15.93
CA GLY A 77 -21.11 -29.15 -15.27
C GLY A 77 -22.21 -29.90 -16.01
N ALA A 78 -23.25 -29.20 -16.48
CA ALA A 78 -24.35 -29.81 -17.23
C ALA A 78 -23.88 -30.45 -18.54
N VAL A 79 -23.01 -29.77 -19.29
CA VAL A 79 -22.41 -30.32 -20.52
C VAL A 79 -21.61 -31.58 -20.23
N GLY A 80 -20.79 -31.59 -19.18
CA GLY A 80 -20.05 -32.78 -18.76
C GLY A 80 -20.96 -33.98 -18.47
N LEU A 81 -22.05 -33.77 -17.74
CA LEU A 81 -23.03 -34.82 -17.43
C LEU A 81 -23.78 -35.31 -18.69
N LEU A 82 -24.09 -34.42 -19.63
CA LEU A 82 -24.71 -34.81 -20.90
C LEU A 82 -23.75 -35.64 -21.78
N LEU A 83 -22.47 -35.27 -21.80
CA LEU A 83 -21.44 -36.05 -22.50
C LEU A 83 -21.29 -37.46 -21.90
N GLN A 84 -21.43 -37.60 -20.59
CA GLN A 84 -21.44 -38.89 -19.91
C GLN A 84 -22.57 -39.79 -20.40
N GLU A 85 -23.79 -39.26 -20.53
CA GLU A 85 -24.93 -40.00 -21.09
C GLU A 85 -24.74 -40.32 -22.60
N ALA A 86 -23.91 -39.54 -23.31
CA ALA A 86 -23.50 -39.82 -24.69
C ALA A 86 -22.32 -40.82 -24.81
N GLY A 87 -21.84 -41.39 -23.69
CA GLY A 87 -20.78 -42.39 -23.66
C GLY A 87 -19.36 -41.83 -23.58
N ILE A 88 -19.19 -40.51 -23.44
CA ILE A 88 -17.89 -39.87 -23.23
C ILE A 88 -17.62 -39.80 -21.73
N SER A 89 -16.46 -40.27 -21.26
CA SER A 89 -16.20 -40.29 -19.82
C SER A 89 -16.13 -38.88 -19.23
N LEU A 90 -16.80 -38.69 -18.09
CA LEU A 90 -16.72 -37.44 -17.33
C LEU A 90 -15.28 -37.17 -16.87
N GLU A 91 -14.51 -38.24 -16.61
CA GLU A 91 -13.09 -38.16 -16.26
C GLU A 91 -12.26 -37.47 -17.36
N THR A 92 -12.43 -37.86 -18.63
CA THR A 92 -11.71 -37.23 -19.75
C THR A 92 -12.13 -35.77 -19.94
N TYR A 93 -13.43 -35.47 -19.76
CA TYR A 93 -13.92 -34.09 -19.83
C TYR A 93 -13.28 -33.20 -18.75
N VAL A 94 -13.33 -33.64 -17.48
CA VAL A 94 -12.75 -32.90 -16.34
C VAL A 94 -11.22 -32.81 -16.46
N ALA A 95 -10.56 -33.86 -16.92
CA ALA A 95 -9.12 -33.85 -17.17
C ALA A 95 -8.74 -32.78 -18.21
N SER A 96 -9.50 -32.68 -19.31
CA SER A 96 -9.26 -31.66 -20.34
C SER A 96 -9.45 -30.23 -19.81
N ALA A 97 -10.51 -30.03 -19.01
CA ALA A 97 -10.78 -28.73 -18.40
C ALA A 97 -9.77 -28.34 -17.33
N THR A 98 -9.12 -29.31 -16.68
CA THR A 98 -8.06 -29.06 -15.71
C THR A 98 -6.87 -28.34 -16.35
N VAL A 99 -6.49 -28.72 -17.58
CA VAL A 99 -5.41 -28.04 -18.32
C VAL A 99 -5.76 -26.57 -18.59
N ILE A 100 -7.01 -26.30 -19.01
CA ILE A 100 -7.52 -24.94 -19.19
C ILE A 100 -7.54 -24.19 -17.84
N GLY A 101 -7.99 -24.86 -16.78
CA GLY A 101 -8.01 -24.32 -15.42
C GLY A 101 -6.62 -23.93 -14.90
N LEU A 102 -5.59 -24.74 -15.20
CA LEU A 102 -4.20 -24.41 -14.87
C LEU A 102 -3.74 -23.14 -15.58
N ALA A 103 -4.06 -22.97 -16.86
CA ALA A 103 -3.71 -21.76 -17.62
C ALA A 103 -4.38 -20.51 -17.00
N VAL A 104 -5.64 -20.60 -16.61
CA VAL A 104 -6.34 -19.51 -15.90
C VAL A 104 -5.70 -19.25 -14.53
N GLY A 105 -5.36 -20.31 -13.79
CA GLY A 105 -4.69 -20.24 -12.49
C GLY A 105 -3.35 -19.49 -12.58
N PHE A 106 -2.54 -19.79 -13.59
CA PHE A 106 -1.29 -19.05 -13.84
C PHE A 106 -1.54 -17.58 -14.17
N GLY A 107 -2.59 -17.25 -14.94
CA GLY A 107 -2.98 -15.87 -15.19
C GLY A 107 -3.38 -15.09 -13.93
N LEU A 108 -3.90 -15.79 -12.92
CA LEU A 108 -4.35 -15.21 -11.64
C LEU A 108 -3.33 -15.32 -10.51
N GLN A 109 -2.19 -15.98 -10.71
CA GLN A 109 -1.18 -16.21 -9.66
C GLN A 109 -0.78 -14.92 -8.95
N GLY A 110 -0.59 -13.83 -9.70
CA GLY A 110 -0.24 -12.53 -9.13
C GLY A 110 -1.32 -11.94 -8.23
N LEU A 111 -2.61 -12.18 -8.50
CA LEU A 111 -3.71 -11.74 -7.64
C LEU A 111 -3.75 -12.54 -6.34
N VAL A 112 -3.53 -13.85 -6.43
CA VAL A 112 -3.49 -14.73 -5.25
C VAL A 112 -2.36 -14.30 -4.31
N GLN A 113 -1.17 -14.03 -4.86
CA GLN A 113 -0.04 -13.52 -4.08
C GLN A 113 -0.38 -12.18 -3.41
N ASP A 114 -0.99 -11.25 -4.14
CA ASP A 114 -1.40 -9.96 -3.56
C ASP A 114 -2.33 -10.15 -2.36
N VAL A 115 -3.33 -11.04 -2.47
CA VAL A 115 -4.31 -11.30 -1.40
C VAL A 115 -3.67 -11.96 -0.18
N VAL A 116 -2.85 -12.98 -0.39
CA VAL A 116 -2.17 -13.69 0.72
C VAL A 116 -1.22 -12.74 1.45
N THR A 117 -0.42 -11.96 0.71
CA THR A 117 0.47 -10.97 1.32
C THR A 117 -0.32 -9.89 2.03
N GLY A 118 -1.41 -9.37 1.42
CA GLY A 118 -2.28 -8.36 2.03
C GLY A 118 -2.89 -8.80 3.35
N LEU A 119 -3.45 -10.02 3.40
CA LEU A 119 -3.96 -10.61 4.63
C LEU A 119 -2.85 -10.79 5.67
N THR A 120 -1.66 -11.23 5.25
CA THR A 120 -0.51 -11.41 6.15
C THR A 120 -0.07 -10.08 6.78
N LEU A 121 -0.07 -8.99 6.02
CA LEU A 121 0.23 -7.65 6.52
C LEU A 121 -0.79 -7.20 7.58
N ILE A 122 -2.08 -7.47 7.34
CA ILE A 122 -3.17 -7.13 8.27
C ILE A 122 -3.09 -7.97 9.55
N PHE A 123 -2.82 -9.27 9.45
CA PHE A 123 -2.82 -10.18 10.61
C PHE A 123 -1.52 -10.13 11.42
N SER A 124 -0.37 -9.88 10.79
CA SER A 124 0.94 -9.93 11.46
C SER A 124 1.33 -8.62 12.15
N ASP A 125 0.52 -7.56 12.05
CA ASP A 125 0.80 -6.22 12.58
C ASP A 125 2.17 -5.64 12.13
N THR A 126 2.67 -6.12 11.00
CA THR A 126 3.97 -5.68 10.44
C THR A 126 3.89 -4.26 9.90
N LEU A 127 2.69 -3.80 9.54
CA LEU A 127 2.43 -2.48 8.97
C LEU A 127 1.13 -1.90 9.53
N ASN A 128 1.18 -0.67 10.06
CA ASN A 128 -0.02 0.01 10.55
C ASN A 128 -0.39 1.24 9.73
N VAL A 129 -1.69 1.50 9.67
CA VAL A 129 -2.23 2.73 9.09
C VAL A 129 -1.75 3.94 9.90
N GLY A 130 -1.27 4.96 9.20
CA GLY A 130 -0.78 6.20 9.79
C GLY A 130 0.72 6.20 10.10
N GLU A 131 1.43 5.08 9.98
CA GLU A 131 2.88 5.03 10.18
C GLU A 131 3.64 5.59 8.96
N MET A 132 4.79 6.22 9.21
CA MET A 132 5.75 6.58 8.16
C MET A 132 6.62 5.38 7.85
N VAL A 133 6.62 4.94 6.59
CA VAL A 133 7.31 3.75 6.15
C VAL A 133 8.02 3.97 4.82
N ASP A 134 8.98 3.11 4.54
CA ASP A 134 9.53 2.88 3.21
C ASP A 134 9.16 1.47 2.75
N LEU A 135 8.35 1.37 1.70
CA LEU A 135 7.91 0.11 1.11
C LEU A 135 8.63 -0.08 -0.23
N SER A 136 9.74 -0.81 -0.19
CA SER A 136 10.56 -1.14 -1.36
C SER A 136 10.89 0.09 -2.22
N GLY A 137 11.37 1.16 -1.59
CA GLY A 137 11.77 2.42 -2.25
C GLY A 137 10.66 3.46 -2.37
N ASN A 138 9.44 3.17 -1.89
CA ASN A 138 8.36 4.14 -1.80
C ASN A 138 8.20 4.60 -0.35
N THR A 139 8.69 5.80 -0.05
CA THR A 139 8.56 6.42 1.26
C THR A 139 7.27 7.23 1.37
N GLY A 140 6.49 6.95 2.41
CA GLY A 140 5.26 7.69 2.69
C GLY A 140 4.55 7.24 3.95
N ARG A 141 3.48 7.94 4.29
CA ARG A 141 2.60 7.57 5.38
C ARG A 141 1.58 6.56 4.89
N VAL A 142 1.37 5.47 5.61
CA VAL A 142 0.36 4.45 5.26
C VAL A 142 -1.04 5.07 5.38
N ASP A 143 -1.77 5.13 4.27
CA ASP A 143 -3.16 5.61 4.24
C ASP A 143 -4.14 4.43 4.47
N ARG A 144 -3.94 3.33 3.74
CA ARG A 144 -4.77 2.14 3.87
C ARG A 144 -4.05 0.88 3.42
N ILE A 145 -4.32 -0.21 4.14
CA ILE A 145 -3.91 -1.57 3.76
C ILE A 145 -5.16 -2.27 3.20
N GLY A 146 -5.14 -2.60 1.91
CA GLY A 146 -6.19 -3.36 1.24
C GLY A 146 -5.77 -4.78 0.93
N LEU A 147 -6.72 -5.60 0.45
CA LEU A 147 -6.43 -7.00 0.09
C LEU A 147 -5.42 -7.12 -1.05
N ARG A 148 -5.49 -6.25 -2.07
CA ARG A 148 -4.56 -6.29 -3.21
C ARG A 148 -3.48 -5.22 -3.18
N PHE A 149 -3.82 -4.04 -2.65
CA PHE A 149 -2.94 -2.87 -2.69
C PHE A 149 -2.82 -2.25 -1.31
N THR A 150 -1.62 -1.82 -0.98
CA THR A 150 -1.33 -0.91 0.13
C THR A 150 -1.14 0.49 -0.45
N THR A 151 -1.73 1.50 0.18
CA THR A 151 -1.69 2.89 -0.28
C THR A 151 -0.87 3.73 0.68
N LEU A 152 0.08 4.48 0.13
CA LEU A 152 0.87 5.47 0.86
C LEU A 152 0.51 6.89 0.40
N ILE A 153 0.63 7.87 1.28
CA ILE A 153 0.69 9.29 0.93
C ILE A 153 2.15 9.73 1.04
N ASN A 154 2.74 10.15 -0.08
CA ASN A 154 4.13 10.59 -0.11
C ASN A 154 4.26 12.08 0.25
N LEU A 155 5.49 12.60 0.24
CA LEU A 155 5.81 14.00 0.55
C LEU A 155 5.08 15.01 -0.37
N LEU A 156 4.75 14.59 -1.59
CA LEU A 156 4.07 15.41 -2.61
C LEU A 156 2.54 15.30 -2.52
N ASP A 157 2.02 14.73 -1.42
CA ASP A 157 0.59 14.45 -1.22
C ASP A 157 -0.04 13.53 -2.28
N GLN A 158 0.78 12.66 -2.90
CA GLN A 158 0.31 11.70 -3.89
C GLN A 158 -0.08 10.39 -3.22
N GLN A 159 -1.22 9.83 -3.63
CA GLN A 159 -1.61 8.46 -3.28
C GLN A 159 -0.85 7.46 -4.16
N VAL A 160 0.06 6.72 -3.54
CA VAL A 160 0.87 5.68 -4.20
C VAL A 160 0.27 4.33 -3.88
N HIS A 161 -0.31 3.65 -4.88
CA HIS A 161 -0.87 2.31 -4.73
C HIS A 161 0.16 1.24 -5.10
N ILE A 162 0.58 0.45 -4.11
CA ILE A 162 1.59 -0.59 -4.26
C ILE A 162 0.90 -1.95 -4.20
N PRO A 163 1.01 -2.81 -5.24
CA PRO A 163 0.54 -4.19 -5.15
C PRO A 163 1.21 -4.89 -3.97
N ASN A 164 0.43 -5.60 -3.16
CA ASN A 164 0.96 -6.22 -1.94
C ASN A 164 2.08 -7.23 -2.24
N ARG A 165 2.03 -7.94 -3.37
CA ARG A 165 3.12 -8.86 -3.77
C ARG A 165 4.46 -8.15 -4.03
N ASN A 166 4.46 -6.84 -4.27
CA ASN A 166 5.67 -6.05 -4.50
C ASN A 166 6.28 -5.54 -3.18
N ILE A 167 5.62 -5.73 -2.04
CA ILE A 167 6.12 -5.31 -0.72
C ILE A 167 7.05 -6.41 -0.20
N ILE A 168 8.31 -6.37 -0.66
CA ILE A 168 9.33 -7.35 -0.30
C ILE A 168 10.00 -6.97 1.03
N GLN A 169 10.15 -5.67 1.29
CA GLN A 169 10.78 -5.13 2.48
C GLN A 169 9.98 -3.96 3.04
N ILE A 170 9.88 -3.90 4.37
CA ILE A 170 9.20 -2.84 5.11
C ILE A 170 10.25 -2.15 6.00
N GLY A 171 10.59 -0.91 5.67
CA GLY A 171 11.33 -0.02 6.56
C GLY A 171 10.35 0.83 7.35
N ARG A 172 10.41 0.82 8.69
CA ARG A 172 9.55 1.66 9.54
C ARG A 172 10.35 2.79 10.17
N TYR A 173 9.86 4.02 10.04
CA TYR A 173 10.40 5.16 10.77
C TYR A 173 9.62 5.34 12.07
N ARG A 174 10.12 4.80 13.20
CA ARG A 174 9.39 4.73 14.49
C ARG A 174 8.79 6.06 14.94
N ASN A 175 9.50 7.16 14.71
CA ASN A 175 9.05 8.49 15.12
C ASN A 175 8.29 9.26 14.01
N GLY A 176 8.15 8.69 12.82
CA GLY A 176 7.56 9.37 11.67
C GLY A 176 8.54 10.23 10.86
N TYR A 177 9.81 10.29 11.26
CA TYR A 177 10.81 11.21 10.70
C TYR A 177 12.24 10.70 10.90
N VAL A 178 13.18 11.30 10.16
CA VAL A 178 14.63 11.12 10.35
C VAL A 178 15.20 12.32 11.09
N ARG A 179 16.13 12.09 12.03
CA ARG A 179 16.85 13.17 12.72
C ARG A 179 18.12 13.48 11.95
N ALA A 180 18.30 14.74 11.58
CA ALA A 180 19.56 15.27 11.07
C ALA A 180 20.17 16.21 12.10
N TYR A 181 21.46 16.08 12.35
CA TYR A 181 22.22 16.94 13.24
C TYR A 181 23.24 17.72 12.42
N LEU A 182 23.22 19.04 12.53
CA LEU A 182 24.30 19.89 12.07
C LEU A 182 25.13 20.28 13.29
N ASP A 183 26.39 19.84 13.29
CA ASP A 183 27.38 20.24 14.28
C ASP A 183 28.23 21.36 13.67
N VAL A 184 28.15 22.55 14.27
CA VAL A 184 28.87 23.76 13.85
C VAL A 184 29.99 24.00 14.84
N THR A 185 31.24 23.76 14.44
CA THR A 185 32.41 23.96 15.30
C THR A 185 32.57 25.44 15.64
N ILE A 186 32.81 25.73 16.91
CA ILE A 186 33.07 27.08 17.41
C ILE A 186 34.59 27.29 17.34
N SER A 187 35.00 28.23 16.49
CA SER A 187 36.40 28.66 16.35
C SER A 187 36.85 29.42 17.59
N ASP A 188 38.13 29.33 17.95
CA ASP A 188 38.71 30.09 19.09
C ASP A 188 38.58 31.61 18.93
N LYS A 189 38.32 32.08 17.69
CA LYS A 189 38.15 33.50 17.35
C LYS A 189 36.73 34.01 17.59
N THR A 190 35.74 33.13 17.85
CA THR A 190 34.32 33.50 17.93
C THR A 190 33.68 32.94 19.19
N ASP A 191 32.75 33.69 19.78
CA ASP A 191 31.96 33.22 20.90
C ASP A 191 30.76 32.36 20.45
N ALA A 192 30.35 31.41 21.30
CA ALA A 192 29.20 30.55 21.10
C ALA A 192 27.90 31.35 20.88
N ASP A 193 27.70 32.44 21.63
CA ASP A 193 26.49 33.28 21.51
C ASP A 193 26.44 33.99 20.14
N ALA A 194 27.59 34.43 19.63
CA ALA A 194 27.68 35.04 18.30
C ALA A 194 27.40 34.02 17.19
N VAL A 195 27.93 32.80 17.31
CA VAL A 195 27.63 31.69 16.38
C VAL A 195 26.14 31.35 16.42
N LEU A 196 25.56 31.20 17.62
CA LEU A 196 24.13 30.92 17.78
C LEU A 196 23.26 32.00 17.14
N ALA A 197 23.57 33.29 17.40
CA ALA A 197 22.84 34.41 16.84
C ALA A 197 22.91 34.46 15.30
N ALA A 198 24.02 34.03 14.70
CA ALA A 198 24.19 33.98 13.25
C ALA A 198 23.45 32.79 12.61
N VAL A 199 23.45 31.62 13.25
CA VAL A 199 22.89 30.40 12.67
C VAL A 199 21.38 30.27 12.93
N LYS A 200 20.90 30.75 14.08
CA LYS A 200 19.51 30.59 14.51
C LYS A 200 18.48 31.10 13.47
N PRO A 201 18.61 32.32 12.91
CA PRO A 201 17.67 32.80 11.90
C PRO A 201 17.67 31.98 10.61
N VAL A 202 18.83 31.41 10.23
CA VAL A 202 18.94 30.56 9.05
C VAL A 202 18.22 29.23 9.29
N ALA A 203 18.39 28.64 10.48
CA ALA A 203 17.77 27.38 10.84
C ALA A 203 16.24 27.52 10.95
N GLU A 204 15.75 28.56 11.62
CA GLU A 204 14.32 28.86 11.73
C GLU A 204 13.70 29.15 10.35
N GLY A 205 14.42 29.89 9.50
CA GLY A 205 14.01 30.15 8.12
C GLY A 205 13.86 28.89 7.27
N MET A 206 14.60 27.81 7.56
CA MET A 206 14.45 26.53 6.85
C MET A 206 13.11 25.85 7.12
N HIS A 207 12.64 25.89 8.37
CA HIS A 207 11.32 25.35 8.73
C HIS A 207 10.21 26.13 8.02
N ALA A 208 10.30 27.46 8.02
CA ALA A 208 9.33 28.32 7.35
C ALA A 208 9.31 28.12 5.82
N ALA A 209 10.48 27.92 5.20
CA ALA A 209 10.58 27.73 3.75
C ALA A 209 10.12 26.34 3.29
N PHE A 210 10.32 25.30 4.10
CA PHE A 210 10.04 23.91 3.74
C PHE A 210 9.28 23.15 4.83
N PRO A 211 8.06 23.56 5.21
CA PRO A 211 7.32 22.98 6.34
C PRO A 211 6.93 21.51 6.14
N ALA A 212 6.79 21.05 4.89
CA ALA A 212 6.53 19.64 4.58
C ALA A 212 7.76 18.74 4.73
N ILE A 213 8.98 19.31 4.64
CA ILE A 213 10.24 18.58 4.74
C ILE A 213 10.82 18.69 6.14
N VAL A 214 10.91 19.91 6.68
CA VAL A 214 11.38 20.18 8.03
C VAL A 214 10.15 20.23 8.94
N LEU A 215 9.87 19.11 9.61
CA LEU A 215 8.59 18.84 10.24
C LEU A 215 8.35 19.61 11.54
N THR A 216 9.43 20.06 12.18
CA THR A 216 9.38 20.86 13.41
C THR A 216 10.44 21.95 13.36
N GLU A 217 10.27 22.97 14.18
CA GLU A 217 11.32 23.95 14.43
C GLU A 217 12.63 23.25 14.86
N PRO A 218 13.80 23.76 14.41
CA PRO A 218 15.09 23.19 14.78
C PRO A 218 15.36 23.34 16.28
N GLU A 219 15.86 22.29 16.89
CA GLU A 219 16.18 22.25 18.31
C GLU A 219 17.69 22.52 18.51
N PHE A 220 18.02 23.55 19.29
CA PHE A 220 19.40 23.89 19.62
C PHE A 220 19.81 23.16 20.89
N MET A 221 20.80 22.27 20.79
CA MET A 221 21.23 21.41 21.91
C MET A 221 22.35 22.04 22.76
N GLY A 222 22.53 23.36 22.67
CA GLY A 222 23.61 24.09 23.31
C GLY A 222 25.00 23.73 22.78
N VAL A 223 26.02 24.22 23.47
CA VAL A 223 27.43 23.93 23.16
C VAL A 223 27.79 22.54 23.69
N GLN A 224 28.38 21.73 22.83
CA GLN A 224 28.87 20.39 23.10
C GLN A 224 30.38 20.35 22.87
N LYS A 225 31.07 19.39 23.49
CA LYS A 225 32.53 19.22 23.36
C LYS A 225 32.87 17.86 22.78
N THR A 226 33.80 17.81 21.84
CA THR A 226 34.31 16.55 21.29
C THR A 226 35.30 15.92 22.28
N GLY A 227 34.82 15.05 23.17
CA GLY A 227 35.67 14.28 24.08
C GLY A 227 36.62 15.12 24.97
N GLU A 228 37.61 14.47 25.57
CA GLU A 228 38.67 15.16 26.32
C GLU A 228 39.64 15.84 25.35
N GLY A 229 39.70 17.17 25.41
CA GLY A 229 40.64 17.99 24.61
C GLY A 229 40.17 18.37 23.20
N GLY A 230 38.99 17.94 22.76
CA GLY A 230 38.49 18.35 21.44
C GLY A 230 37.72 19.68 21.44
N TRP A 231 37.33 20.07 20.23
CA TRP A 231 36.71 21.34 19.91
C TRP A 231 35.28 21.45 20.44
N ASN A 232 34.88 22.68 20.76
CA ASN A 232 33.49 23.00 21.10
C ASN A 232 32.66 23.15 19.81
N TYR A 233 31.42 22.69 19.81
CA TYR A 233 30.51 22.83 18.67
C TYR A 233 29.08 23.08 19.13
N LEU A 234 28.33 23.85 18.34
CA LEU A 234 26.89 24.03 18.50
C LEU A 234 26.17 22.96 17.70
N ARG A 235 25.35 22.12 18.36
CA ARG A 235 24.54 21.10 17.70
C ARG A 235 23.12 21.59 17.46
N ILE A 236 22.69 21.51 16.20
CA ILE A 236 21.34 21.84 15.77
C ILE A 236 20.67 20.57 15.24
N LYS A 237 19.50 20.26 15.77
CA LYS A 237 18.75 19.05 15.44
C LYS A 237 17.52 19.40 14.62
N PHE A 238 17.41 18.76 13.46
CA PHE A 238 16.28 18.84 12.54
C PHE A 238 15.49 17.53 12.57
N ARG A 239 14.17 17.63 12.45
CA ARG A 239 13.29 16.49 12.17
C ARG A 239 12.83 16.60 10.72
N LEU A 240 13.27 15.66 9.89
CA LEU A 240 13.06 15.71 8.45
C LEU A 240 12.14 14.59 7.99
N TRP A 241 11.37 14.87 6.94
CA TRP A 241 10.78 13.83 6.12
C TRP A 241 11.89 12.88 5.62
N PRO A 242 11.70 11.55 5.69
CA PRO A 242 12.75 10.62 5.32
C PRO A 242 13.23 10.78 3.86
N GLY A 243 14.54 10.66 3.64
CA GLY A 243 15.14 10.85 2.31
C GLY A 243 15.45 12.31 1.94
N GLN A 244 15.10 13.28 2.78
CA GLN A 244 15.34 14.72 2.51
C GLN A 244 16.62 15.28 3.15
N GLY A 245 17.58 14.41 3.50
CA GLY A 245 18.88 14.81 4.04
C GLY A 245 19.68 15.81 3.18
N PRO A 246 19.69 15.69 1.83
CA PRO A 246 20.43 16.61 0.95
C PRO A 246 20.06 18.10 1.14
N LEU A 247 18.84 18.40 1.62
CA LEU A 247 18.42 19.76 1.93
C LEU A 247 19.30 20.40 3.02
N ILE A 248 19.73 19.62 4.02
CA ILE A 248 20.59 20.08 5.11
C ILE A 248 22.06 20.10 4.68
N GLU A 249 22.52 19.05 3.98
CA GLU A 249 23.92 18.93 3.54
C GLU A 249 24.38 20.01 2.57
N GLY A 250 23.50 20.42 1.66
CA GLY A 250 23.79 21.48 0.69
C GLY A 250 23.22 22.82 1.15
N GLY A 251 21.99 23.10 0.72
CA GLY A 251 21.42 24.44 0.77
C GLY A 251 21.38 25.09 2.17
N PHE A 252 21.22 24.32 3.25
CA PHE A 252 21.32 24.88 4.60
C PHE A 252 22.78 25.13 5.00
N ARG A 253 23.66 24.13 4.86
CA ARG A 253 25.08 24.24 5.21
C ARG A 253 25.78 25.40 4.49
N ASP A 254 25.47 25.64 3.22
CA ASP A 254 26.03 26.75 2.45
C ASP A 254 25.58 28.12 2.97
N ARG A 255 24.30 28.24 3.36
CA ARG A 255 23.76 29.47 3.97
C ARG A 255 24.36 29.73 5.35
N VAL A 256 24.58 28.67 6.13
CA VAL A 256 25.27 28.77 7.42
C VAL A 256 26.72 29.20 7.23
N LEU A 257 27.45 28.60 6.28
CA LEU A 257 28.82 29.00 5.95
C LEU A 257 28.92 30.49 5.60
N ALA A 258 28.01 30.98 4.75
CA ALA A 258 28.00 32.37 4.33
C ALA A 258 27.82 33.34 5.51
N ARG A 259 27.02 32.96 6.52
CA ARG A 259 26.85 33.74 7.75
C ARG A 259 28.08 33.67 8.66
N LEU A 260 28.65 32.48 8.84
CA LEU A 260 29.81 32.30 9.71
C LEU A 260 31.08 32.97 9.16
N LYS A 261 31.24 33.04 7.84
CA LYS A 261 32.33 33.81 7.21
C LYS A 261 32.31 35.31 7.48
N GLN A 262 31.16 35.87 7.90
CA GLN A 262 31.08 37.26 8.34
C GLN A 262 31.68 37.46 9.74
N LEU A 263 31.73 36.39 10.54
CA LEU A 263 32.30 36.39 11.89
C LEU A 263 33.77 35.96 11.89
N ASP A 264 34.08 34.88 11.16
CA ASP A 264 35.44 34.35 10.98
C ASP A 264 35.68 34.12 9.47
N PRO A 265 36.44 35.00 8.79
CA PRO A 265 36.73 34.86 7.36
C PRO A 265 37.38 33.53 6.98
N ASP A 266 38.08 32.88 7.91
CA ASP A 266 38.75 31.59 7.72
C ASP A 266 37.81 30.38 7.92
N TYR A 267 36.54 30.61 8.27
CA TYR A 267 35.57 29.55 8.51
C TYR A 267 35.33 28.72 7.23
N ALA A 268 35.40 27.40 7.37
CA ALA A 268 35.37 26.48 6.24
C ALA A 268 34.32 25.37 6.41
N LEU A 269 33.91 24.75 5.29
CA LEU A 269 32.87 23.71 5.30
C LEU A 269 33.23 22.52 6.21
N TRP A 270 34.50 22.13 6.28
CA TRP A 270 34.96 21.01 7.11
C TRP A 270 34.75 21.25 8.61
N MET A 271 34.57 22.50 9.04
CA MET A 271 34.20 22.87 10.42
C MET A 271 32.71 22.63 10.71
N MET A 272 31.96 22.10 9.74
CA MET A 272 30.57 21.66 9.93
C MET A 272 30.42 20.21 9.54
N THR A 273 29.75 19.44 10.40
CA THR A 273 29.47 18.03 10.13
C THR A 273 27.97 17.79 10.18
N VAL A 274 27.43 17.10 9.16
CA VAL A 274 26.05 16.63 9.16
C VAL A 274 26.04 15.14 9.48
N THR A 275 25.26 14.75 10.48
CA THR A 275 25.05 13.34 10.81
C THR A 275 23.56 13.01 10.87
N TYR A 276 23.20 11.80 10.47
CA TYR A 276 21.83 11.30 10.53
C TYR A 276 21.70 10.18 11.54
N ARG A 277 20.55 10.13 12.22
CA ARG A 277 20.15 8.95 12.99
C ARG A 277 18.70 8.61 12.68
N SER A 278 18.48 7.40 12.19
CA SER A 278 17.21 6.69 12.40
C SER A 278 17.30 5.99 13.77
N GLN A 279 16.28 6.17 14.61
CA GLN A 279 16.08 5.38 15.83
C GLN A 279 14.89 4.47 15.63
#